data_AF-A0A0M3HIG3-F1
#
_entry.id   AF-A0A0M3HIG3-F1
#
_cell.length_a   1.000
_cell.length_b   1.000
_cell.length_c   1.000
_cell.angle_alpha   90.00
_cell.angle_beta   90.00
_cell.angle_gamma   90.00
#
_symmetry.space_group_name_H-M   'P 1'
#
loop_
_entity.id
_entity.type
_entity.pdbx_description
1 polymer ?
#
loop_
_entity_poly.entity_id
_entity_poly.type
_entity_poly.pdbx_seq_one_letter_code
_entity_poly.pdbx_strand_id
1 'polypeptide(L)'
;LFFLFLLIQFFSLDTGTRLQRAVFKRLPFTHCALSLLPFEDPVCTPDGIIFDLTHIVPYLKKHGVNPVTGKKLSSKELIPLKFSKDEKGNFRCPVTFKTFTPTSHIVAIRQTGNVYALEAVQELNLKTGHLKDLLTDERFQRKDIITLQETERRINEREEGVFPVILLAASSLKLTNVICD
;
A
#
# COMPACT_ATOMS: atom_id res chain seq x y z
N LEU A 1 -42.35 33.57 7.01
CA LEU A 1 -41.01 33.95 6.47
C LEU A 1 -39.95 34.21 7.55
N PHE A 2 -40.28 34.77 8.71
CA PHE A 2 -39.29 34.99 9.79
C PHE A 2 -38.77 33.69 10.45
N PHE A 3 -39.60 32.64 10.53
CA PHE A 3 -39.23 31.34 11.11
C PHE A 3 -38.35 30.45 10.21
N LEU A 4 -38.35 30.68 8.89
CA LEU A 4 -37.46 29.97 7.97
C LEU A 4 -36.04 30.57 7.98
N PHE A 5 -35.92 31.85 8.37
CA PHE A 5 -34.63 32.54 8.47
C PHE A 5 -33.81 32.08 9.70
N LEU A 6 -34.48 31.67 10.78
CA LEU A 6 -33.79 31.17 11.99
C LEU A 6 -33.22 29.75 11.82
N LEU A 7 -33.82 28.90 10.99
CA LEU A 7 -33.31 27.55 10.70
C LEU A 7 -32.06 27.58 9.81
N ILE A 8 -31.92 28.59 8.95
CA ILE A 8 -30.71 28.76 8.12
C ILE A 8 -29.53 29.25 8.97
N GLN A 9 -29.77 30.06 10.02
CA GLN A 9 -28.71 30.44 10.96
C GLN A 9 -28.34 29.34 11.96
N PHE A 10 -29.26 28.42 12.32
CA PHE A 10 -28.92 27.25 13.14
C PHE A 10 -28.16 26.17 12.36
N PHE A 11 -28.37 26.05 11.05
CA PHE A 11 -27.57 25.17 10.19
C PHE A 11 -26.23 25.79 9.75
N SER A 12 -26.05 27.10 9.94
CA SER A 12 -24.86 27.85 9.53
C SER A 12 -23.93 28.24 10.70
N LEU A 13 -24.07 27.62 11.87
CA LEU A 13 -23.20 27.91 13.03
C LEU A 13 -22.59 26.68 13.73
N ASP A 14 -22.47 25.53 13.05
CA ASP A 14 -21.62 24.43 13.53
C ASP A 14 -20.70 23.82 12.46
N THR A 15 -20.43 24.54 11.37
CA THR A 15 -19.31 24.23 10.46
C THR A 15 -18.04 24.97 10.87
N GLY A 16 -17.80 25.05 12.19
CA GLY A 16 -16.74 25.88 12.79
C GLY A 16 -15.93 25.19 13.89
N THR A 17 -16.20 23.92 14.19
CA THR A 17 -15.46 23.16 15.20
C THR A 17 -14.40 22.28 14.53
N ARG A 18 -13.20 22.86 14.37
CA ARG A 18 -11.90 22.18 14.26
C ARG A 18 -11.98 20.71 13.82
N LEU A 19 -12.10 20.47 12.51
CA LEU A 19 -11.45 19.32 11.90
C LEU A 19 -9.95 19.50 12.18
N GLN A 20 -9.52 19.04 13.37
CA GLN A 20 -8.14 18.64 13.58
C GLN A 20 -7.82 17.80 12.36
N ARG A 21 -6.90 18.28 11.50
CA ARG A 21 -6.39 17.50 10.38
C ARG A 21 -5.93 16.20 11.00
N ALA A 22 -6.76 15.16 10.91
CA ALA A 22 -6.39 13.84 11.37
C ALA A 22 -5.11 13.54 10.60
N VAL A 23 -3.99 13.43 11.32
CA VAL A 23 -2.71 13.07 10.72
C VAL A 23 -2.85 11.60 10.37
N PHE A 24 -3.41 11.32 9.19
CA PHE A 24 -3.56 9.97 8.68
C PHE A 24 -2.16 9.39 8.50
N LYS A 25 -1.78 8.49 9.41
CA LYS A 25 -0.55 7.71 9.27
C LYS A 25 -0.80 6.65 8.21
N ARG A 26 0.10 6.56 7.22
CA ARG A 26 0.06 5.50 6.22
C ARG A 26 0.23 4.14 6.91
N LEU A 27 -0.44 3.13 6.37
CA LEU A 27 -0.23 1.74 6.81
C LEU A 27 1.26 1.40 6.61
N PRO A 28 1.96 0.85 7.63
CA PRO A 28 3.36 0.49 7.47
C PRO A 28 3.53 -0.55 6.35
N PHE A 29 4.64 -0.51 5.61
CA PHE A 29 4.93 -1.49 4.56
C PHE A 29 5.03 -2.94 5.04
N THR A 30 5.03 -3.18 6.35
CA THR A 30 5.10 -4.50 6.97
C THR A 30 3.73 -5.13 7.25
N HIS A 31 2.64 -4.46 6.87
CA HIS A 31 1.27 -4.87 7.19
C HIS A 31 0.47 -5.22 5.94
N CYS A 32 -0.46 -6.15 6.09
CA CYS A 32 -1.43 -6.53 5.09
C CYS A 32 -2.51 -5.45 4.95
N ALA A 33 -2.79 -5.01 3.74
CA ALA A 33 -3.82 -3.98 3.48
C ALA A 33 -5.27 -4.46 3.68
N LEU A 34 -5.49 -5.77 3.81
CA LEU A 34 -6.81 -6.35 4.08
C LEU A 34 -7.06 -6.57 5.58
N SER A 35 -6.15 -7.24 6.27
CA SER A 35 -6.31 -7.54 7.71
C SER A 35 -5.80 -6.42 8.62
N LEU A 36 -4.99 -5.50 8.09
CA LEU A 36 -4.30 -4.44 8.85
C LEU A 36 -3.35 -4.98 9.93
N LEU A 37 -2.96 -6.25 9.82
CA LEU A 37 -2.00 -6.92 10.70
C LEU A 37 -0.64 -7.07 10.00
N PRO A 38 0.46 -7.23 10.74
CA PRO A 38 1.75 -7.63 10.16
C PRO A 38 1.59 -8.88 9.29
N PHE A 39 2.21 -8.88 8.11
CA PHE A 39 2.18 -10.06 7.23
C PHE A 39 3.19 -11.12 7.67
N GLU A 40 2.93 -12.37 7.31
CA GLU A 40 3.87 -13.49 7.40
C GLU A 40 4.33 -13.90 6.00
N ASP A 41 3.38 -14.07 5.08
CA ASP A 41 3.60 -14.44 3.69
C ASP A 41 3.19 -13.28 2.77
N PRO A 42 4.05 -12.25 2.60
CA PRO A 42 3.70 -11.06 1.85
C PRO A 42 3.58 -11.36 0.36
N VAL A 43 2.48 -10.90 -0.23
CA VAL A 43 2.28 -10.82 -1.67
C VAL A 43 1.88 -9.39 -2.02
N CYS A 44 2.17 -8.95 -3.24
CA CYS A 44 1.64 -7.69 -3.74
C CYS A 44 0.84 -7.85 -5.02
N THR A 45 0.00 -6.86 -5.25
CA THR A 45 -0.66 -6.66 -6.54
C THR A 45 0.28 -5.96 -7.52
N PRO A 46 -0.01 -5.99 -8.84
CA PRO A 46 0.73 -5.22 -9.83
C PRO A 46 0.82 -3.71 -9.52
N ASP A 47 -0.16 -3.17 -8.78
CA ASP A 47 -0.23 -1.78 -8.33
C ASP A 47 0.60 -1.52 -7.05
N GLY A 48 1.29 -2.52 -6.50
CA GLY A 48 2.17 -2.37 -5.33
C GLY A 48 1.49 -2.48 -3.97
N ILE A 49 0.19 -2.78 -3.92
CA ILE A 49 -0.54 -2.97 -2.65
C ILE A 49 -0.18 -4.32 -2.05
N ILE A 50 0.30 -4.31 -0.80
CA ILE A 50 0.76 -5.49 -0.06
C ILE A 50 -0.39 -6.14 0.68
N PHE A 51 -0.47 -7.46 0.58
CA PHE A 51 -1.37 -8.31 1.34
C PHE A 51 -0.60 -9.49 1.94
N ASP A 52 -1.22 -10.13 2.93
CA ASP A 52 -0.81 -11.43 3.40
C ASP A 52 -1.56 -12.53 2.63
N LEU A 53 -0.83 -13.55 2.17
CA LEU A 53 -1.33 -14.62 1.31
C LEU A 53 -2.56 -15.32 1.91
N THR A 54 -2.54 -15.59 3.22
CA THR A 54 -3.60 -16.30 3.96
C THR A 54 -4.92 -15.53 3.94
N HIS A 55 -4.85 -14.20 3.83
CA HIS A 55 -6.01 -13.32 3.85
C HIS A 55 -6.52 -13.00 2.44
N ILE A 56 -5.63 -12.70 1.50
CA ILE A 56 -6.04 -12.24 0.16
C ILE A 56 -6.54 -13.38 -0.72
N VAL A 57 -5.99 -14.58 -0.62
CA VAL A 57 -6.39 -15.69 -1.50
C VAL A 57 -7.85 -16.11 -1.26
N PRO A 58 -8.33 -16.32 -0.02
CA PRO A 58 -9.75 -16.58 0.23
C PRO A 58 -10.65 -15.43 -0.22
N TYR A 59 -10.22 -14.18 -0.04
CA TYR A 59 -10.97 -12.99 -0.48
C TYR A 59 -11.16 -12.99 -2.00
N LEU A 60 -10.09 -13.21 -2.77
CA LEU A 60 -10.16 -13.24 -4.24
C LEU A 60 -10.99 -14.40 -4.77
N LYS A 61 -10.97 -15.56 -4.11
CA LYS A 61 -11.84 -16.69 -4.49
C LYS A 61 -13.33 -16.35 -4.35
N LYS A 62 -13.70 -15.55 -3.33
CA LYS A 62 -15.08 -15.17 -3.05
C LYS A 62 -15.56 -13.98 -3.87
N HIS A 63 -14.70 -12.97 -4.06
CA HIS A 63 -15.10 -11.68 -4.62
C HIS A 63 -14.50 -11.38 -6.01
N GLY A 64 -13.34 -11.95 -6.36
CA GLY A 64 -12.70 -11.74 -7.68
C GLY A 64 -12.20 -10.31 -7.96
N VAL A 65 -12.10 -9.47 -6.92
CA VAL A 65 -11.70 -8.05 -7.02
C VAL A 65 -10.66 -7.70 -5.95
N ASN A 66 -9.90 -6.63 -6.16
CA ASN A 66 -8.97 -6.08 -5.18
C ASN A 66 -9.75 -5.33 -4.07
N PRO A 67 -9.58 -5.67 -2.79
CA PRO A 67 -10.32 -5.04 -1.68
C PRO A 67 -10.04 -3.54 -1.49
N VAL A 68 -8.90 -3.04 -2.00
CA VAL A 68 -8.45 -1.66 -1.83
C VAL A 68 -8.72 -0.79 -3.06
N THR A 69 -8.93 -1.38 -4.24
CA THR A 69 -9.18 -0.57 -5.47
C THR A 69 -10.52 -0.89 -6.13
N GLY A 70 -11.17 -2.00 -5.76
CA GLY A 70 -12.39 -2.49 -6.42
C GLY A 70 -12.16 -3.04 -7.83
N LYS A 71 -10.94 -2.99 -8.37
CA LYS A 71 -10.62 -3.50 -9.71
C LYS A 71 -10.60 -5.03 -9.71
N LYS A 72 -10.91 -5.64 -10.85
CA LYS A 72 -10.78 -7.09 -11.04
C LYS A 72 -9.33 -7.53 -10.77
N LEU A 73 -9.16 -8.56 -9.96
CA LEU A 73 -7.86 -9.11 -9.62
C LEU A 73 -7.98 -10.61 -9.44
N SER A 74 -7.14 -11.39 -10.12
CA SER A 74 -7.07 -12.83 -9.94
C SER A 74 -5.90 -13.24 -9.04
N SER A 75 -6.00 -14.40 -8.38
CA SER A 75 -4.92 -14.91 -7.53
C SER A 75 -3.61 -15.18 -8.28
N LYS A 76 -3.65 -15.33 -9.60
CA LYS A 76 -2.47 -15.56 -10.46
C LYS A 76 -1.66 -14.28 -10.69
N GLU A 77 -2.27 -13.12 -10.51
CA GLU A 77 -1.62 -11.82 -10.67
C GLU A 77 -0.92 -11.36 -9.38
N LEU A 78 -1.10 -12.11 -8.29
CA LEU A 78 -0.39 -11.86 -7.05
C LEU A 78 1.08 -12.25 -7.19
N ILE A 79 1.95 -11.36 -6.75
CA ILE A 79 3.39 -11.51 -6.84
C ILE A 79 3.91 -11.75 -5.43
N PRO A 80 4.55 -12.90 -5.15
CA PRO A 80 5.14 -13.17 -3.84
C PRO A 80 6.32 -12.24 -3.59
N LEU A 81 6.38 -11.62 -2.41
CA LEU A 81 7.45 -10.70 -2.03
C LEU A 81 8.51 -11.40 -1.20
N LYS A 82 9.77 -11.21 -1.57
CA LYS A 82 10.95 -11.76 -0.87
C LYS A 82 11.72 -10.63 -0.22
N PHE A 83 11.42 -10.39 1.05
CA PHE A 83 12.15 -9.43 1.87
C PHE A 83 13.41 -10.06 2.45
N SER A 84 14.55 -9.36 2.35
CA SER A 84 15.77 -9.72 3.07
C SER A 84 15.71 -9.20 4.50
N LYS A 85 16.19 -9.99 5.46
CA LYS A 85 16.28 -9.63 6.87
C LYS A 85 17.74 -9.56 7.33
N ASP A 86 18.01 -8.72 8.32
CA ASP A 86 19.26 -8.72 9.06
C ASP A 86 19.28 -9.79 10.17
N GLU A 87 20.40 -9.89 10.88
CA GLU A 87 20.57 -10.82 12.01
C GLU A 87 19.61 -10.54 13.17
N LYS A 88 19.05 -9.33 13.24
CA LYS A 88 18.07 -8.90 14.25
C LYS A 88 16.62 -9.07 13.77
N GLY A 89 16.41 -9.59 12.56
CA GLY A 89 15.09 -9.77 11.95
C GLY A 89 14.49 -8.54 11.30
N ASN A 90 15.19 -7.40 11.23
CA ASN A 90 14.71 -6.20 10.56
C ASN A 90 14.84 -6.34 9.05
N PHE A 91 13.85 -5.83 8.32
CA PHE A 91 13.89 -5.82 6.87
C PHE A 91 14.96 -4.86 6.34
N ARG A 92 15.76 -5.32 5.38
CA ARG A 92 16.83 -4.53 4.75
C ARG A 92 16.88 -4.74 3.25
N CYS A 93 17.49 -3.79 2.55
CA CYS A 93 17.86 -4.01 1.16
C CYS A 93 19.03 -5.01 1.10
N PRO A 94 18.95 -6.06 0.27
CA PRO A 94 20.00 -7.08 0.16
C PRO A 94 21.28 -6.59 -0.52
N VAL A 95 21.22 -5.46 -1.23
CA VAL A 95 22.36 -4.91 -2.00
C VAL A 95 23.04 -3.76 -1.26
N THR A 96 22.25 -2.82 -0.74
CA THR A 96 22.80 -1.66 -0.01
C THR A 96 22.98 -1.94 1.48
N PHE A 97 22.46 -3.07 1.98
CA PHE A 97 22.42 -3.46 3.40
C PHE A 97 21.76 -2.45 4.33
N LYS A 98 21.10 -1.42 3.79
CA LYS A 98 20.35 -0.44 4.59
C LYS A 98 19.04 -1.06 5.07
N THR A 99 18.78 -0.92 6.37
CA THR A 99 17.50 -1.28 6.98
C THR A 99 16.39 -0.38 6.44
N PHE A 100 15.25 -0.96 6.09
CA PHE A 100 14.09 -0.21 5.64
C PHE A 100 13.43 0.52 6.81
N THR A 101 13.10 1.77 6.58
CA THR A 101 12.37 2.65 7.50
C THR A 101 10.98 2.97 6.94
N PRO A 102 10.05 3.52 7.76
CA PRO A 102 8.75 3.98 7.29
C PRO A 102 8.81 5.07 6.20
N THR A 103 9.98 5.66 5.97
CA THR A 103 10.26 6.69 4.97
C THR A 103 11.25 6.20 3.90
N SER A 104 11.40 4.89 3.76
CA SER A 104 12.24 4.32 2.71
C SER A 104 11.43 4.17 1.43
N HIS A 105 12.09 4.39 0.29
CA HIS A 105 11.51 4.06 -1.01
C HIS A 105 11.80 2.60 -1.32
N ILE A 106 10.75 1.80 -1.37
CA ILE A 106 10.84 0.34 -1.46
C ILE A 106 10.20 -0.08 -2.78
N VAL A 107 10.93 -0.88 -3.54
CA VAL A 107 10.46 -1.44 -4.81
C VAL A 107 10.64 -2.95 -4.83
N ALA A 108 9.82 -3.65 -5.59
CA ALA A 108 9.98 -5.05 -5.90
C ALA A 108 10.13 -5.26 -7.40
N ILE A 109 10.85 -6.31 -7.80
CA ILE A 109 10.91 -6.75 -9.20
C ILE A 109 9.85 -7.83 -9.40
N ARG A 110 8.93 -7.62 -10.35
CA ARG A 110 7.77 -8.50 -10.59
C ARG A 110 8.16 -9.96 -10.85
N GLN A 111 9.21 -10.19 -11.65
CA GLN A 111 9.64 -11.54 -12.05
C GLN A 111 10.04 -12.38 -10.85
N THR A 112 10.86 -11.82 -9.97
CA THR A 112 11.56 -12.56 -8.92
C THR A 112 10.88 -12.42 -7.56
N GLY A 113 10.11 -11.35 -7.38
CA GLY A 113 9.54 -10.95 -6.10
C GLY A 113 10.54 -10.28 -5.16
N ASN A 114 11.80 -10.09 -5.57
CA ASN A 114 12.84 -9.55 -4.70
C ASN A 114 12.60 -8.08 -4.39
N VAL A 115 12.76 -7.72 -3.12
CA VAL A 115 12.52 -6.36 -2.62
C VAL A 115 13.83 -5.60 -2.42
N TYR A 116 13.90 -4.39 -2.97
CA TYR A 116 15.08 -3.52 -2.96
C TYR A 116 14.74 -2.11 -2.49
N ALA A 117 15.78 -1.38 -2.08
CA ALA A 117 15.69 0.07 -2.01
C ALA A 117 15.66 0.65 -3.44
N LEU A 118 14.79 1.65 -3.68
CA LEU A 118 14.67 2.28 -5.00
C LEU A 118 16.02 2.81 -5.50
N GLU A 119 16.84 3.39 -4.61
CA GLU A 119 18.19 3.85 -4.92
C GLU A 119 19.07 2.76 -5.57
N ALA A 120 18.99 1.51 -5.08
CA ALA A 120 19.79 0.41 -5.59
C ALA A 120 19.42 0.09 -7.05
N VAL A 121 18.11 0.00 -7.32
CA VAL A 121 17.59 -0.27 -8.67
C VAL A 121 17.86 0.91 -9.61
N GLN A 122 17.78 2.15 -9.11
CA GLN A 122 18.10 3.33 -9.89
C GLN A 122 19.56 3.36 -10.34
N GLU A 123 20.50 3.21 -9.41
CA GLU A 123 21.93 3.29 -9.71
C GLU A 123 22.43 2.09 -10.51
N LEU A 124 22.02 0.87 -10.14
CA LEU A 124 22.63 -0.36 -10.67
C LEU A 124 21.89 -0.94 -11.88
N ASN A 125 20.61 -0.62 -12.08
CA ASN A 125 19.83 -1.11 -13.21
C ASN A 125 19.42 0.00 -14.19
N LEU A 126 18.80 1.08 -13.69
CA LEU A 126 18.18 2.08 -14.57
C LEU A 126 19.20 3.01 -15.24
N LYS A 127 20.23 3.45 -14.49
CA LYS A 127 21.29 4.33 -15.02
C LYS A 127 22.30 3.58 -15.89
N THR A 128 22.67 2.35 -15.50
CA THR A 128 23.59 1.50 -16.25
C THR A 128 22.95 0.86 -17.48
N GLY A 129 21.62 0.80 -17.53
CA GLY A 129 20.87 0.06 -18.55
C GLY A 129 20.89 -1.46 -18.34
N HIS A 130 21.45 -1.95 -17.23
CA HIS A 130 21.52 -3.37 -16.92
C HIS A 130 20.23 -3.85 -16.23
N LEU A 131 19.17 -4.08 -17.00
CA LEU A 131 17.85 -4.50 -16.48
C LEU A 131 17.80 -6.01 -16.15
N LYS A 132 18.54 -6.40 -15.12
CA LYS A 132 18.53 -7.74 -14.55
C LYS A 132 18.47 -7.69 -13.03
N ASP A 133 17.73 -8.60 -12.44
CA ASP A 133 17.56 -8.70 -11.00
C ASP A 133 18.93 -8.82 -10.31
N LEU A 134 19.15 -8.01 -9.28
CA LEU A 134 20.48 -7.84 -8.66
C LEU A 134 20.94 -9.06 -7.86
N LEU A 135 20.05 -10.03 -7.60
CA LEU A 135 20.38 -11.25 -6.86
C LEU A 135 20.40 -12.50 -7.75
N THR A 136 19.51 -12.55 -8.73
CA THR A 136 19.26 -13.76 -9.53
C THR A 136 19.69 -13.63 -10.99
N ASP A 137 20.09 -12.43 -11.43
CA ASP A 137 20.43 -12.10 -12.83
C ASP A 137 19.26 -12.33 -13.82
N GLU A 138 18.03 -12.48 -13.34
CA GLU A 138 16.85 -12.62 -14.21
C GLU A 138 16.53 -11.31 -14.92
N ARG A 139 16.34 -11.34 -16.24
CA ARG A 139 16.04 -10.15 -17.04
C ARG A 139 14.65 -9.62 -16.72
N PHE A 140 14.55 -8.31 -16.53
CA PHE A 140 13.27 -7.63 -16.34
C PHE A 140 13.14 -6.38 -17.22
N GLN A 141 11.92 -5.83 -17.32
CA GLN A 141 11.67 -4.58 -18.03
C GLN A 141 11.34 -3.46 -17.03
N ARG A 142 11.49 -2.20 -17.44
CA ARG A 142 11.17 -1.05 -16.57
C ARG A 142 9.75 -1.09 -15.97
N LYS A 143 8.78 -1.66 -16.71
CA LYS A 143 7.38 -1.84 -16.29
C LYS A 143 7.19 -2.89 -15.18
N ASP A 144 8.22 -3.69 -14.92
CA ASP A 144 8.19 -4.77 -13.94
C ASP A 144 8.75 -4.33 -12.59
N ILE A 145 9.23 -3.09 -12.49
CA ILE A 145 9.56 -2.45 -11.21
C ILE A 145 8.25 -2.00 -10.58
N ILE A 146 7.93 -2.58 -9.43
CA ILE A 146 6.71 -2.31 -8.68
C ILE A 146 7.08 -1.50 -7.44
N THR A 147 6.51 -0.31 -7.31
CA THR A 147 6.71 0.52 -6.12
C THR A 147 5.81 0.05 -5.00
N LEU A 148 6.40 -0.37 -3.87
CA LEU A 148 5.67 -0.82 -2.67
C LEU A 148 5.44 0.32 -1.67
N GLN A 149 6.44 1.21 -1.55
CA GLN A 149 6.35 2.37 -0.68
C GLN A 149 7.12 3.53 -1.29
N GLU A 150 6.49 4.71 -1.32
CA GLU A 150 7.08 5.97 -1.74
C GLU A 150 7.00 7.01 -0.62
N THR A 151 8.05 7.81 -0.46
CA THR A 151 8.16 8.78 0.65
C THR A 151 7.66 10.16 0.26
N GLU A 152 7.44 10.43 -1.03
CA GLU A 152 7.13 11.79 -1.47
C GLU A 152 5.77 12.27 -0.94
N ARG A 153 5.86 13.23 -0.02
CA ARG A 153 4.91 14.34 0.14
C ARG A 153 5.06 15.28 -1.08
N ARG A 154 4.73 14.80 -2.27
CA ARG A 154 4.32 15.68 -3.37
C ARG A 154 2.85 15.47 -3.59
N ILE A 155 2.05 16.38 -3.05
CA ILE A 155 0.69 16.60 -3.54
C ILE A 155 0.88 17.16 -4.95
N ASN A 156 1.04 16.28 -5.94
CA ASN A 156 0.66 16.58 -7.30
C ASN A 156 -0.77 16.07 -7.43
N GLU A 157 -1.68 16.96 -7.82
CA GLU A 157 -3.15 16.85 -7.81
C GLU A 157 -3.74 15.73 -8.72
N ARG A 158 -3.13 14.53 -8.78
CA ARG A 158 -3.53 13.47 -9.72
C ARG A 158 -3.85 12.10 -9.10
N GLU A 159 -3.85 11.96 -7.78
CA GLU A 159 -4.32 10.73 -7.13
C GLU A 159 -5.46 10.98 -6.16
N GLU A 160 -6.65 11.26 -6.68
CA GLU A 160 -7.90 11.23 -5.90
C GLU A 160 -8.41 9.80 -5.58
N GLY A 161 -7.61 8.76 -5.81
CA GLY A 161 -8.10 7.38 -5.83
C GLY A 161 -7.80 6.50 -4.62
N VAL A 162 -6.71 6.75 -3.87
CA VAL A 162 -6.20 5.76 -2.90
C VAL A 162 -6.44 6.18 -1.45
N PHE A 163 -6.45 7.49 -1.16
CA PHE A 163 -6.73 8.01 0.17
C PHE A 163 -8.14 7.71 0.72
N PRO A 164 -9.23 7.64 -0.07
CA PRO A 164 -10.53 7.29 0.50
C PRO A 164 -10.74 5.78 0.71
N VAL A 165 -9.93 4.88 0.11
CA VAL A 165 -10.26 3.45 0.17
C VAL A 165 -9.80 2.77 1.45
N ILE A 166 -8.68 3.19 2.03
CA ILE A 166 -8.30 2.74 3.39
C ILE A 166 -9.33 3.23 4.41
N LEU A 167 -9.92 4.42 4.19
CA LEU A 167 -10.99 4.97 5.03
C LEU A 167 -12.29 4.14 4.90
N LEU A 168 -12.66 3.69 3.70
CA LEU A 168 -13.81 2.81 3.47
C LEU A 168 -13.62 1.39 4.04
N ALA A 169 -12.42 0.82 3.93
CA ALA A 169 -12.13 -0.50 4.48
C ALA A 169 -12.18 -0.50 6.02
N ALA A 170 -11.58 0.52 6.65
CA ALA A 170 -11.59 0.65 8.12
C ALA A 170 -12.97 1.00 8.69
N SER A 171 -13.81 1.74 7.94
CA SER A 171 -15.20 2.00 8.35
C SER A 171 -16.14 0.81 8.06
N SER A 172 -15.89 0.03 7.01
CA SER A 172 -16.63 -1.21 6.74
C SER A 172 -16.30 -2.34 7.71
N LEU A 173 -15.04 -2.48 8.15
CA LEU A 173 -14.64 -3.49 9.15
C LEU A 173 -15.17 -3.16 10.56
N LYS A 174 -15.40 -1.88 10.88
CA LYS A 174 -16.13 -1.50 12.11
C LYS A 174 -17.64 -1.75 12.04
N LEU A 175 -18.21 -1.89 10.83
CA LEU A 175 -19.63 -2.22 10.65
C LEU A 175 -19.91 -3.72 10.72
N THR A 176 -18.93 -4.60 10.45
CA THR A 176 -19.15 -6.06 10.53
C THR A 176 -19.07 -6.62 11.95
N ASN A 177 -18.41 -5.94 12.90
CA ASN A 177 -18.38 -6.36 14.30
C ASN A 177 -19.51 -5.74 15.16
N VAL A 178 -20.55 -5.19 14.53
CA VAL A 178 -21.76 -4.66 15.20
C VAL A 178 -23.04 -5.37 14.69
N ILE A 179 -22.93 -6.40 13.83
CA ILE A 179 -24.08 -7.17 13.31
C ILE A 179 -23.99 -8.67 13.67
N CYS A 180 -23.00 -9.06 14.48
CA CYS A 180 -22.95 -10.39 15.09
C CYS A 180 -22.76 -10.24 16.61
N ASP A 181 -23.80 -9.74 17.29
CA ASP A 181 -24.28 -10.15 18.62
C ASP A 181 -25.62 -9.45 18.91
#